data_AF-A0A967AM69-F1
#
_entry.id   AF-A0A967AM69-F1
#
_cell.length_a   1.000
_cell.length_b   1.000
_cell.length_c   1.000
_cell.angle_alpha   90.00
_cell.angle_beta   90.00
_cell.angle_gamma   90.00
#
_symmetry.space_group_name_H-M   'P 1'
#
loop_
_entity.id
_entity.type
_entity.pdbx_description
1 polymer ?
#
loop_
_entity_poly.entity_id
_entity_poly.type
_entity_poly.pdbx_seq_one_letter_code
_entity_poly.pdbx_strand_id
1 'polypeptide(L)'
;VAWPAIKQILDGYREGTRYDIHMDIDGLITGGTPGTQLTWMDAKVGDWVVTPRHGKPVEVQALWMRALDIGLRLATQFLEPTYAKRCRQDRARALESFRTRFWYEDGQYLYDTIDGPAGNDTSIRPNQMYAISLCDDLVTRDQAVRVLQIVTEHLLTPVGLRTLSPRDARYCPRYEGSPMERDRAYHQGTVWPFLFGPFITSWMKTFGSTPKNQKVARSFLNGLEKHVQEACIGQISEIFDGDAPHHPRGCPAQAWSIAEPLRAMVEDLGVTIPRFSTAST
;
A
#
# COMPACT_ATOMS: atom_id res chain seq x y z
N VAL A 1 -24.77 -11.83 -7.93
CA VAL A 1 -24.09 -12.19 -6.66
C VAL A 1 -22.61 -12.38 -6.94
N ALA A 2 -21.70 -11.69 -6.22
CA ALA A 2 -20.26 -11.69 -6.50
C ALA A 2 -19.50 -12.94 -6.02
N TRP A 3 -20.13 -13.81 -5.23
CA TRP A 3 -19.47 -14.94 -4.56
C TRP A 3 -18.72 -15.91 -5.49
N PRO A 4 -19.29 -16.36 -6.62
CA PRO A 4 -18.57 -17.24 -7.55
C PRO A 4 -17.26 -16.62 -8.09
N ALA A 5 -17.28 -15.31 -8.39
CA ALA A 5 -16.09 -14.60 -8.86
C ALA A 5 -15.02 -14.48 -7.77
N ILE A 6 -15.41 -14.26 -6.52
CA ILE A 6 -14.47 -14.24 -5.38
C ILE A 6 -13.81 -15.60 -5.20
N LYS A 7 -14.57 -16.71 -5.29
CA LYS A 7 -14.00 -18.06 -5.25
C LYS A 7 -13.00 -18.28 -6.38
N GLN A 8 -13.35 -17.87 -7.61
CA GLN A 8 -12.45 -17.98 -8.76
C GLN A 8 -11.13 -17.22 -8.54
N ILE A 9 -11.17 -16.03 -7.93
CA ILE A 9 -9.95 -15.27 -7.59
C ILE A 9 -9.13 -16.05 -6.54
N LEU A 10 -9.74 -16.46 -5.42
CA LEU A 10 -9.02 -17.14 -4.34
C LEU A 10 -8.43 -18.48 -4.79
N ASP A 11 -9.19 -19.25 -5.56
CA ASP A 11 -8.74 -20.54 -6.08
C ASP A 11 -7.68 -20.36 -7.17
N GLY A 12 -7.79 -19.31 -8.01
CA GLY A 12 -6.75 -18.95 -8.97
C GLY A 12 -5.40 -18.63 -8.30
N TYR A 13 -5.39 -17.86 -7.21
CA TYR A 13 -4.16 -17.62 -6.45
C TYR A 13 -3.63 -18.89 -5.77
N ARG A 14 -4.48 -19.82 -5.35
CA ARG A 14 -4.05 -21.10 -4.76
C ARG A 14 -3.41 -22.05 -5.78
N GLU A 15 -4.02 -22.15 -6.95
CA GLU A 15 -3.63 -23.09 -8.01
C GLU A 15 -2.49 -22.55 -8.87
N GLY A 16 -2.36 -21.23 -8.92
CA GLY A 16 -1.39 -20.52 -9.71
C GLY A 16 -1.98 -19.90 -10.97
N THR A 17 -1.37 -18.79 -11.38
CA THR A 17 -1.79 -18.03 -12.56
C THR A 17 -0.59 -17.73 -13.45
N ARG A 18 -0.73 -16.81 -14.41
CA ARG A 18 0.38 -16.37 -15.26
C ARG A 18 1.48 -15.73 -14.41
N TYR A 19 2.70 -15.69 -14.97
CA TYR A 19 3.87 -15.05 -14.34
C TYR A 19 4.28 -15.67 -13.00
N ASP A 20 4.02 -16.97 -12.85
CA ASP A 20 4.34 -17.76 -11.66
C ASP A 20 3.69 -17.23 -10.37
N ILE A 21 2.56 -16.53 -10.48
CA ILE A 21 1.83 -16.01 -9.33
C ILE A 21 1.02 -17.14 -8.70
N HIS A 22 1.37 -17.55 -7.48
CA HIS A 22 0.68 -18.63 -6.76
C HIS A 22 0.89 -18.55 -5.24
N MET A 23 0.05 -19.26 -4.48
CA MET A 23 0.25 -19.49 -3.06
C MET A 23 1.31 -20.57 -2.86
N ASP A 24 2.42 -20.18 -2.25
CA ASP A 24 3.53 -21.06 -1.93
C ASP A 24 3.18 -21.96 -0.73
N ILE A 25 4.04 -22.95 -0.43
CA ILE A 25 3.84 -23.95 0.63
C ILE A 25 3.63 -23.33 2.02
N ASP A 26 4.18 -22.14 2.23
CA ASP A 26 4.13 -21.35 3.46
C ASP A 26 2.85 -20.49 3.56
N GLY A 27 1.96 -20.57 2.56
CA GLY A 27 0.67 -19.89 2.51
C GLY A 27 0.74 -18.44 1.98
N LEU A 28 1.94 -17.93 1.69
CA LEU A 28 2.15 -16.59 1.14
C LEU A 28 2.04 -16.61 -0.40
N ILE A 29 1.71 -15.47 -1.00
CA ILE A 29 1.68 -15.31 -2.45
C ILE A 29 3.06 -14.95 -2.94
N THR A 30 3.63 -15.83 -3.77
CA THR A 30 4.84 -15.54 -4.54
C THR A 30 4.48 -15.24 -5.99
N GLY A 31 5.36 -14.54 -6.70
CA GLY A 31 5.24 -14.36 -8.14
C GLY A 31 6.36 -13.53 -8.75
N GLY A 32 6.40 -13.53 -10.07
CA GLY A 32 7.39 -12.80 -10.85
C GLY A 32 8.23 -13.73 -11.70
N THR A 33 8.33 -13.40 -12.98
CA THR A 33 9.30 -14.00 -13.91
C THR A 33 10.20 -12.90 -14.49
N PRO A 34 11.36 -13.24 -15.07
CA PRO A 34 12.25 -12.25 -15.67
C PRO A 34 11.50 -11.29 -16.61
N GLY A 35 11.71 -9.99 -16.42
CA GLY A 35 11.07 -8.94 -17.24
C GLY A 35 9.64 -8.55 -16.87
N THR A 36 9.05 -9.11 -15.81
CA THR A 36 7.69 -8.76 -15.34
C THR A 36 7.67 -7.66 -14.28
N GLN A 37 6.60 -6.86 -14.30
CA GLN A 37 6.29 -5.75 -13.40
C GLN A 37 4.89 -5.96 -12.77
N LEU A 38 4.80 -6.73 -11.68
CA LEU A 38 3.51 -7.26 -11.20
C LEU A 38 2.84 -6.43 -10.10
N THR A 39 3.55 -5.46 -9.51
CA THR A 39 3.04 -4.62 -8.43
C THR A 39 2.72 -3.22 -8.94
N TRP A 40 2.07 -2.38 -8.13
CA TRP A 40 1.80 -0.98 -8.51
C TRP A 40 3.08 -0.14 -8.77
N MET A 41 4.24 -0.60 -8.31
CA MET A 41 5.53 -0.03 -8.65
C MET A 41 6.06 -0.64 -9.96
N ASP A 42 5.43 -0.31 -11.09
CA ASP A 42 5.55 -1.05 -12.36
C ASP A 42 6.35 -0.36 -13.47
N ALA A 43 7.09 0.71 -13.18
CA ALA A 43 7.90 1.39 -14.21
C ALA A 43 8.92 0.46 -14.91
N LYS A 44 8.97 0.55 -16.26
CA LYS A 44 9.88 -0.24 -17.11
C LYS A 44 10.34 0.56 -18.33
N VAL A 45 11.65 0.49 -18.61
CA VAL A 45 12.27 1.11 -19.79
C VAL A 45 12.87 0.02 -20.68
N GLY A 46 12.30 -0.20 -21.86
CA GLY A 46 12.71 -1.34 -22.71
C GLY A 46 12.49 -2.64 -21.94
N ASP A 47 13.56 -3.41 -21.69
CA ASP A 47 13.52 -4.64 -20.88
C ASP A 47 13.84 -4.43 -19.40
N TRP A 48 14.26 -3.23 -19.02
CA TRP A 48 14.66 -2.92 -17.65
C TRP A 48 13.45 -2.56 -16.78
N VAL A 49 13.10 -3.47 -15.86
CA VAL A 49 12.15 -3.20 -14.78
C VAL A 49 12.85 -2.37 -13.70
N VAL A 50 12.36 -1.17 -13.43
CA VAL A 50 13.03 -0.19 -12.55
C VAL A 50 12.95 -0.62 -11.09
N THR A 51 11.80 -1.13 -10.67
CA THR A 51 11.51 -1.59 -9.31
C THR A 51 11.01 -3.03 -9.33
N PRO A 52 11.87 -4.02 -9.60
CA PRO A 52 11.47 -5.42 -9.60
C PRO A 52 11.12 -5.85 -8.17
N ARG A 53 9.90 -6.35 -8.00
CA ARG A 53 9.37 -6.85 -6.72
C ARG A 53 8.90 -8.29 -6.88
N HIS A 54 9.80 -9.13 -7.39
CA HIS A 54 9.61 -10.58 -7.53
C HIS A 54 9.77 -11.27 -6.18
N GLY A 55 9.11 -12.40 -6.00
CA GLY A 55 9.02 -13.09 -4.71
C GLY A 55 7.72 -12.71 -4.01
N LYS A 56 7.80 -12.31 -2.74
CA LYS A 56 6.64 -12.07 -1.86
C LYS A 56 6.58 -10.61 -1.41
N PRO A 57 5.96 -9.69 -2.18
CA PRO A 57 5.77 -8.29 -1.80
C PRO A 57 4.88 -8.15 -0.56
N VAL A 58 5.24 -7.26 0.36
CA VAL A 58 4.57 -7.13 1.67
C VAL A 58 3.09 -6.78 1.58
N GLU A 59 2.69 -5.88 0.68
CA GLU A 59 1.30 -5.46 0.54
C GLU A 59 0.41 -6.52 -0.13
N VAL A 60 1.01 -7.34 -1.01
CA VAL A 60 0.31 -8.47 -1.62
C VAL A 60 -0.07 -9.50 -0.56
N GLN A 61 0.79 -9.71 0.44
CA GLN A 61 0.47 -10.60 1.56
C GLN A 61 -0.68 -10.07 2.40
N ALA A 62 -0.67 -8.77 2.70
CA ALA A 62 -1.75 -8.13 3.45
C ALA A 62 -3.10 -8.23 2.70
N LEU A 63 -3.09 -7.98 1.39
CA LEU A 63 -4.26 -8.13 0.53
C LEU A 63 -4.74 -9.60 0.48
N TRP A 64 -3.82 -10.55 0.35
CA TRP A 64 -4.15 -11.98 0.33
C TRP A 64 -4.82 -12.44 1.62
N MET A 65 -4.25 -12.11 2.78
CA MET A 65 -4.84 -12.49 4.07
C MET A 65 -6.20 -11.82 4.29
N ARG A 66 -6.35 -10.55 3.87
CA ARG A 66 -7.66 -9.88 3.90
C ARG A 66 -8.67 -10.52 2.93
N ALA A 67 -8.23 -10.99 1.77
CA ALA A 67 -9.07 -11.71 0.81
C ALA A 67 -9.53 -13.07 1.37
N LEU A 68 -8.65 -13.81 2.05
CA LEU A 68 -8.99 -15.06 2.75
C LEU A 68 -10.00 -14.83 3.88
N ASP A 69 -9.90 -13.72 4.63
CA ASP A 69 -10.90 -13.32 5.63
C ASP A 69 -12.27 -13.02 5.02
N ILE A 70 -12.30 -12.37 3.86
CA ILE A 70 -13.53 -12.14 3.10
C ILE A 70 -14.10 -13.50 2.62
N GLY A 71 -13.25 -14.36 2.07
CA GLY A 71 -13.62 -15.71 1.62
C GLY A 71 -14.23 -16.55 2.73
N LEU A 72 -13.62 -16.54 3.91
CA LEU A 72 -14.13 -17.22 5.12
C LEU A 72 -15.53 -16.72 5.50
N ARG A 73 -15.72 -15.41 5.59
CA ARG A 73 -17.00 -14.80 5.99
C ARG A 73 -18.10 -15.11 4.98
N LEU A 74 -17.83 -14.94 3.70
CA LEU A 74 -18.81 -15.21 2.65
C LEU A 74 -19.14 -16.70 2.55
N ALA A 75 -18.15 -17.60 2.61
CA ALA A 75 -18.39 -19.03 2.62
C ALA A 75 -19.27 -19.46 3.81
N THR A 76 -19.07 -18.84 4.98
CA THR A 76 -19.93 -19.09 6.15
C THR A 76 -21.36 -18.62 5.90
N GLN A 77 -21.54 -17.42 5.33
CA GLN A 77 -22.85 -16.87 4.98
C GLN A 77 -23.60 -17.70 3.94
N PHE A 78 -22.89 -18.29 2.98
CA PHE A 78 -23.45 -19.17 1.95
C PHE A 78 -23.51 -20.65 2.34
N LEU A 79 -23.25 -20.97 3.62
CA LEU A 79 -23.30 -22.35 4.16
C LEU A 79 -22.36 -23.33 3.43
N GLU A 80 -21.15 -22.88 3.09
CA GLU A 80 -20.06 -23.67 2.50
C GLU A 80 -18.95 -23.94 3.56
N PRO A 81 -19.19 -24.79 4.58
CA PRO A 81 -18.29 -24.95 5.73
C PRO A 81 -16.91 -25.50 5.36
N THR A 82 -16.82 -26.34 4.33
CA THR A 82 -15.54 -26.87 3.83
C THR A 82 -14.68 -25.75 3.25
N TYR A 83 -15.26 -24.84 2.48
CA TYR A 83 -14.54 -23.72 1.88
C TYR A 83 -14.13 -22.68 2.94
N ALA A 84 -15.02 -22.41 3.90
CA ALA A 84 -14.72 -21.59 5.07
C ALA A 84 -13.52 -22.15 5.85
N LYS A 85 -13.50 -23.47 6.12
CA LYS A 85 -12.38 -24.15 6.78
C LYS A 85 -11.07 -23.99 6.01
N ARG A 86 -11.10 -24.18 4.67
CA ARG A 86 -9.91 -24.01 3.81
C ARG A 86 -9.35 -22.58 3.91
N CYS A 87 -10.19 -21.56 3.77
CA CYS A 87 -9.75 -20.15 3.88
C CYS A 87 -9.11 -19.85 5.23
N ARG A 88 -9.68 -20.39 6.32
CA ARG A 88 -9.12 -20.25 7.68
C ARG A 88 -7.73 -20.88 7.79
N GLN A 89 -7.55 -22.09 7.24
CA GLN A 89 -6.28 -22.81 7.30
C GLN A 89 -5.19 -22.11 6.47
N ASP A 90 -5.52 -21.66 5.25
CA ASP A 90 -4.59 -20.93 4.40
C ASP A 90 -4.14 -19.63 5.10
N ARG A 91 -5.09 -18.89 5.69
CA ARG A 91 -4.77 -17.63 6.38
C ARG A 91 -3.92 -17.86 7.62
N ALA A 92 -4.21 -18.89 8.41
CA ALA A 92 -3.43 -19.20 9.60
C ALA A 92 -1.96 -19.49 9.24
N ARG A 93 -1.75 -20.26 8.16
CA ARG A 93 -0.41 -20.56 7.63
C ARG A 93 0.29 -19.29 7.13
N ALA A 94 -0.39 -18.49 6.31
CA ALA A 94 0.13 -17.23 5.80
C ALA A 94 0.51 -16.27 6.93
N LEU A 95 -0.31 -16.17 7.98
CA LEU A 95 -0.07 -15.32 9.14
C LEU A 95 1.18 -15.74 9.93
N GLU A 96 1.32 -17.04 10.19
CA GLU A 96 2.49 -17.60 10.88
C GLU A 96 3.78 -17.32 10.09
N SER A 97 3.76 -17.60 8.79
CA SER A 97 4.87 -17.33 7.89
C SER A 97 5.17 -15.83 7.80
N PHE A 98 4.15 -14.98 7.70
CA PHE A 98 4.34 -13.52 7.63
C PHE A 98 5.08 -13.00 8.87
N ARG A 99 4.57 -13.32 10.06
CA ARG A 99 5.14 -12.87 11.34
C ARG A 99 6.57 -13.36 11.57
N THR A 100 6.88 -14.55 11.06
CA THR A 100 8.22 -15.13 11.19
C THR A 100 9.22 -14.52 10.21
N ARG A 101 8.78 -14.12 9.01
CA ARG A 101 9.68 -13.87 7.87
C ARG A 101 9.79 -12.42 7.43
N PHE A 102 8.77 -11.59 7.67
CA PHE A 102 8.77 -10.21 7.15
C PHE A 102 9.42 -9.18 8.08
N TRP A 103 9.58 -9.48 9.37
CA TRP A 103 10.22 -8.54 10.30
C TRP A 103 11.73 -8.49 10.08
N TYR A 104 12.25 -7.32 9.72
CA TYR A 104 13.67 -7.08 9.60
C TYR A 104 14.22 -6.55 10.94
N GLU A 105 14.87 -7.44 11.69
CA GLU A 105 15.29 -7.15 13.07
C GLU A 105 16.28 -5.98 13.15
N ASP A 106 17.32 -5.93 12.32
CA ASP A 106 18.32 -4.85 12.41
C ASP A 106 17.73 -3.47 12.07
N GLY A 107 16.75 -3.44 11.17
CA GLY A 107 16.08 -2.22 10.74
C GLY A 107 14.91 -1.81 11.63
N GLN A 108 14.26 -2.76 12.30
CA GLN A 108 13.01 -2.58 13.06
C GLN A 108 11.83 -2.12 12.18
N TYR A 109 11.71 -2.69 10.97
CA TYR A 109 10.59 -2.50 10.04
C TYR A 109 10.34 -3.78 9.22
N LEU A 110 9.35 -3.76 8.32
CA LEU A 110 9.08 -4.91 7.45
C LEU A 110 9.95 -4.87 6.18
N TYR A 111 10.50 -6.01 5.78
CA TYR A 111 11.06 -6.16 4.43
C TYR A 111 10.01 -5.74 3.39
N ASP A 112 10.43 -5.02 2.35
CA ASP A 112 9.51 -4.61 1.29
C ASP A 112 9.05 -5.81 0.44
N THR A 113 9.97 -6.74 0.22
CA THR A 113 9.76 -8.00 -0.52
C THR A 113 10.70 -9.06 0.08
N ILE A 114 10.22 -10.29 0.27
CA ILE A 114 11.09 -11.44 0.64
C ILE A 114 11.15 -12.46 -0.50
N ASP A 115 12.14 -13.36 -0.45
CA ASP A 115 12.36 -14.41 -1.46
C ASP A 115 12.51 -13.87 -2.90
N GLY A 116 13.03 -12.65 -3.04
CA GLY A 116 13.36 -12.09 -4.34
C GLY A 116 14.64 -12.71 -4.92
N PRO A 117 14.95 -12.48 -6.21
CA PRO A 117 16.15 -13.01 -6.86
C PRO A 117 17.46 -12.61 -6.17
N ALA A 118 17.48 -11.48 -5.46
CA ALA A 118 18.62 -10.98 -4.68
C ALA A 118 18.47 -11.23 -3.17
N GLY A 119 17.49 -12.03 -2.74
CA GLY A 119 17.12 -12.23 -1.34
C GLY A 119 16.05 -11.26 -0.85
N ASN A 120 16.06 -10.98 0.45
CA ASN A 120 15.07 -10.11 1.10
C ASN A 120 15.44 -8.63 0.92
N ASP A 121 14.49 -7.82 0.48
CA ASP A 121 14.66 -6.40 0.22
C ASP A 121 14.46 -5.57 1.49
N THR A 122 15.55 -5.00 2.00
CA THR A 122 15.58 -4.10 3.18
C THR A 122 15.26 -2.65 2.84
N SER A 123 14.86 -2.33 1.61
CA SER A 123 14.50 -0.96 1.22
C SER A 123 13.37 -0.40 2.10
N ILE A 124 13.57 0.80 2.66
CA ILE A 124 12.49 1.50 3.36
C ILE A 124 11.54 2.07 2.31
N ARG A 125 10.38 1.40 2.18
CA ARG A 125 9.30 1.73 1.24
C ARG A 125 7.96 1.84 1.97
N PRO A 126 6.95 2.51 1.37
CA PRO A 126 5.67 2.74 2.04
C PRO A 126 4.75 1.51 2.03
N ASN A 127 5.06 0.46 1.28
CA ASN A 127 4.20 -0.71 1.10
C ASN A 127 3.85 -1.43 2.42
N GLN A 128 4.73 -1.37 3.41
CA GLN A 128 4.48 -1.89 4.77
C GLN A 128 3.25 -1.26 5.46
N MET A 129 2.77 -0.08 5.04
CA MET A 129 1.53 0.51 5.55
C MET A 129 0.32 -0.39 5.30
N TYR A 130 0.32 -1.18 4.22
CA TYR A 130 -0.77 -2.12 3.94
C TYR A 130 -0.88 -3.19 5.02
N ALA A 131 0.24 -3.64 5.59
CA ALA A 131 0.21 -4.67 6.63
C ALA A 131 -0.53 -4.20 7.91
N ILE A 132 -0.40 -2.91 8.25
CA ILE A 132 -1.05 -2.31 9.43
C ILE A 132 -2.47 -1.83 9.11
N SER A 133 -2.67 -1.18 7.96
CA SER A 133 -3.96 -0.61 7.58
C SER A 133 -4.98 -1.69 7.22
N LEU A 134 -4.58 -2.73 6.49
CA LEU A 134 -5.49 -3.76 6.03
C LEU A 134 -5.71 -4.88 7.03
N CYS A 135 -4.84 -5.14 8.00
CA CYS A 135 -4.97 -6.28 8.90
C CYS A 135 -4.54 -5.90 10.32
N ASP A 136 -5.31 -6.34 11.31
CA ASP A 136 -5.09 -5.94 12.71
C ASP A 136 -4.11 -6.89 13.44
N ASP A 137 -3.71 -7.98 12.78
CA ASP A 137 -2.95 -9.07 13.38
C ASP A 137 -1.63 -9.40 12.65
N LEU A 138 -1.25 -8.72 11.58
CA LEU A 138 0.02 -9.04 10.89
C LEU A 138 1.25 -8.63 11.67
N VAL A 139 1.14 -7.55 12.45
CA VAL A 139 2.22 -7.03 13.29
C VAL A 139 1.70 -6.75 14.69
N THR A 140 2.60 -6.77 15.67
CA THR A 140 2.26 -6.31 17.03
C THR A 140 2.10 -4.79 17.04
N ARG A 141 1.46 -4.25 18.10
CA ARG A 141 1.36 -2.80 18.28
C ARG A 141 2.72 -2.12 18.34
N ASP A 142 3.70 -2.74 19.00
CA ASP A 142 5.05 -2.17 19.10
C ASP A 142 5.75 -2.13 17.75
N GLN A 143 5.64 -3.21 16.95
CA GLN A 143 6.12 -3.23 15.57
C GLN A 143 5.43 -2.15 14.72
N ALA A 144 4.12 -1.97 14.86
CA ALA A 144 3.38 -0.93 14.15
C ALA A 144 3.87 0.48 14.51
N VAL A 145 4.17 0.75 15.79
CA VAL A 145 4.76 2.02 16.24
C VAL A 145 6.13 2.24 15.59
N ARG A 146 7.01 1.23 15.55
CA ARG A 146 8.33 1.33 14.91
C ARG A 146 8.23 1.61 13.41
N VAL A 147 7.39 0.87 12.72
CA VAL A 147 7.13 1.04 11.29
C VAL A 147 6.62 2.45 10.98
N LEU A 148 5.65 2.96 11.77
CA LEU A 148 5.14 4.32 11.60
C LEU A 148 6.21 5.39 11.87
N GLN A 149 7.08 5.19 12.87
CA GLN A 149 8.21 6.09 13.13
C GLN A 149 9.13 6.18 11.91
N ILE A 150 9.53 5.04 11.36
CA ILE A 150 10.45 4.97 10.20
C ILE A 150 9.81 5.57 8.95
N VAL A 151 8.54 5.26 8.67
CA VAL A 151 7.83 5.84 7.53
C VAL A 151 7.66 7.35 7.70
N THR A 152 7.37 7.83 8.91
CA THR A 152 7.27 9.27 9.20
C THR A 152 8.61 9.97 9.00
N GLU A 153 9.70 9.40 9.48
CA GLU A 153 11.04 10.00 9.37
C GLU A 153 11.54 10.02 7.92
N HIS A 154 11.37 8.93 7.18
CA HIS A 154 12.01 8.76 5.88
C HIS A 154 11.12 9.17 4.70
N LEU A 155 9.82 8.89 4.78
CA LEU A 155 8.95 8.89 3.61
C LEU A 155 7.90 10.00 3.65
N LEU A 156 7.49 10.46 4.83
CA LEU A 156 6.45 11.48 4.95
C LEU A 156 6.89 12.82 4.34
N THR A 157 6.01 13.37 3.51
CA THR A 157 6.12 14.71 2.92
C THR A 157 4.80 15.46 3.14
N PRO A 158 4.72 16.77 2.84
CA PRO A 158 3.46 17.52 2.94
C PRO A 158 2.33 17.02 2.03
N VAL A 159 2.63 16.30 0.94
CA VAL A 159 1.67 15.95 -0.12
C VAL A 159 1.52 14.44 -0.38
N GLY A 160 2.22 13.60 0.39
CA GLY A 160 2.14 12.15 0.29
C GLY A 160 3.32 11.44 0.95
N LEU A 161 3.52 10.16 0.62
CA LEU A 161 4.71 9.42 1.01
C LEU A 161 5.67 9.23 -0.18
N ARG A 162 6.97 9.39 0.05
CA ARG A 162 8.02 8.96 -0.89
C ARG A 162 7.95 7.45 -1.09
N THR A 163 8.23 7.02 -2.31
CA THR A 163 8.28 5.59 -2.68
C THR A 163 9.55 4.87 -2.24
N LEU A 164 10.60 5.61 -1.91
CA LEU A 164 11.88 5.11 -1.41
C LEU A 164 12.52 6.15 -0.47
N SER A 165 13.18 5.68 0.57
CA SER A 165 13.94 6.53 1.50
C SER A 165 15.04 7.34 0.78
N PRO A 166 15.19 8.65 1.09
CA PRO A 166 16.30 9.48 0.60
C PRO A 166 17.70 8.99 0.99
N ARG A 167 17.81 8.07 1.96
CA ARG A 167 19.08 7.45 2.35
C ARG A 167 19.50 6.28 1.45
N ASP A 168 18.62 5.82 0.56
CA ASP A 168 18.94 4.75 -0.38
C ASP A 168 19.70 5.31 -1.59
N ALA A 169 20.75 4.61 -2.04
CA ALA A 169 21.58 5.04 -3.17
C ALA A 169 20.81 5.12 -4.50
N ARG A 170 19.66 4.44 -4.61
CA ARG A 170 18.79 4.47 -5.79
C ARG A 170 17.81 5.64 -5.78
N TYR A 171 17.76 6.42 -4.71
CA TYR A 171 16.83 7.54 -4.57
C TYR A 171 17.00 8.57 -5.69
N CYS A 172 15.89 8.91 -6.32
CA CYS A 172 15.75 9.90 -7.37
C CYS A 172 14.83 11.03 -6.86
N PRO A 173 15.38 12.22 -6.58
CA PRO A 173 14.65 13.31 -5.93
C PRO A 173 13.63 14.01 -6.83
N ARG A 174 13.76 13.90 -8.15
CA ARG A 174 12.98 14.63 -9.16
C ARG A 174 12.45 13.69 -10.23
N TYR A 175 11.19 13.88 -10.61
CA TYR A 175 10.59 13.23 -11.77
C TYR A 175 10.63 14.21 -12.95
N GLU A 176 11.76 14.27 -13.64
CA GLU A 176 12.00 15.19 -14.75
C GLU A 176 12.92 14.59 -15.82
N GLY A 177 13.10 15.33 -16.93
CA GLY A 177 13.94 14.89 -18.05
C GLY A 177 13.19 14.03 -19.06
N SER A 178 13.95 13.20 -19.76
CA SER A 178 13.48 12.24 -20.78
C SER A 178 12.53 11.17 -20.21
N PRO A 179 11.76 10.47 -21.05
CA PRO A 179 10.92 9.35 -20.59
C PRO A 179 11.71 8.33 -19.74
N MET A 180 12.93 7.96 -20.15
CA MET A 180 13.78 7.04 -19.39
C MET A 180 14.16 7.59 -18.00
N GLU A 181 14.48 8.89 -17.91
CA GLU A 181 14.80 9.53 -16.62
C GLU A 181 13.61 9.54 -15.68
N ARG A 182 12.43 9.84 -16.24
CA ARG A 182 11.17 9.87 -15.50
C ARG A 182 10.76 8.48 -15.02
N ASP A 183 10.78 7.47 -15.89
CA ASP A 183 10.42 6.10 -15.53
C ASP A 183 11.36 5.53 -14.44
N ARG A 184 12.65 5.85 -14.53
CA ARG A 184 13.63 5.53 -13.47
C ARG A 184 13.26 6.14 -12.12
N ALA A 185 12.74 7.37 -12.10
CA ALA A 185 12.39 8.08 -10.86
C ALA A 185 11.00 7.69 -10.31
N TYR A 186 10.11 7.14 -11.14
CA TYR A 186 8.67 7.02 -10.87
C TYR A 186 8.31 6.33 -9.55
N HIS A 187 9.10 5.32 -9.14
CA HIS A 187 8.97 4.64 -7.84
C HIS A 187 10.28 4.59 -7.04
N GLN A 188 11.21 5.49 -7.32
CA GLN A 188 12.51 5.56 -6.64
C GLN A 188 12.66 6.83 -5.80
N GLY A 189 11.58 7.37 -5.23
CA GLY A 189 11.65 8.57 -4.39
C GLY A 189 10.52 9.57 -4.64
N THR A 190 9.92 9.50 -5.83
CA THR A 190 8.68 10.21 -6.18
C THR A 190 7.62 9.99 -5.10
N VAL A 191 6.90 11.06 -4.77
CA VAL A 191 5.87 11.10 -3.72
C VAL A 191 4.52 10.74 -4.30
N TRP A 192 3.77 9.89 -3.60
CA TRP A 192 2.43 9.45 -4.00
C TRP A 192 1.39 9.81 -2.93
N PRO A 193 0.38 10.64 -3.24
CA PRO A 193 -0.63 11.08 -2.27
C PRO A 193 -1.59 10.00 -1.79
N PHE A 194 -1.94 9.04 -2.65
CA PHE A 194 -2.90 7.99 -2.27
C PHE A 194 -2.44 7.20 -1.04
N LEU A 195 -1.12 7.12 -0.81
CA LEU A 195 -0.53 6.43 0.34
C LEU A 195 -0.88 7.08 1.69
N PHE A 196 -1.41 8.32 1.70
CA PHE A 196 -1.98 8.90 2.91
C PHE A 196 -3.17 8.14 3.45
N GLY A 197 -3.98 7.50 2.59
CA GLY A 197 -5.08 6.66 3.04
C GLY A 197 -4.62 5.55 3.99
N PRO A 198 -3.82 4.58 3.53
CA PRO A 198 -3.30 3.53 4.40
C PRO A 198 -2.44 4.09 5.54
N PHE A 199 -1.64 5.14 5.33
CA PHE A 199 -0.85 5.75 6.41
C PHE A 199 -1.71 6.29 7.57
N ILE A 200 -2.77 7.04 7.26
CA ILE A 200 -3.68 7.59 8.27
C ILE A 200 -4.45 6.47 8.96
N THR A 201 -4.97 5.49 8.22
CA THR A 201 -5.63 4.31 8.81
C THR A 201 -4.67 3.58 9.76
N SER A 202 -3.41 3.36 9.36
CA SER A 202 -2.38 2.75 10.22
C SER A 202 -2.09 3.57 11.49
N TRP A 203 -2.00 4.89 11.36
CA TRP A 203 -1.83 5.80 12.50
C TRP A 203 -2.99 5.68 13.50
N MET A 204 -4.22 5.75 13.00
CA MET A 204 -5.42 5.70 13.84
C MET A 204 -5.59 4.34 14.52
N LYS A 205 -5.30 3.23 13.84
CA LYS A 205 -5.30 1.89 14.44
C LYS A 205 -4.24 1.71 15.54
N THR A 206 -3.07 2.31 15.36
CA THR A 206 -1.94 2.12 16.29
C THR A 206 -2.05 2.98 17.55
N PHE A 207 -2.44 4.25 17.37
CA PHE A 207 -2.47 5.24 18.45
C PHE A 207 -3.87 5.48 19.01
N GLY A 208 -4.93 5.07 18.30
CA GLY A 208 -6.32 5.22 18.71
C GLY A 208 -6.91 6.61 18.43
N SER A 209 -8.23 6.69 18.41
CA SER A 209 -9.01 7.87 18.00
C SER A 209 -9.20 8.95 19.07
N THR A 210 -8.12 9.31 19.77
CA THR A 210 -8.16 10.45 20.70
C THR A 210 -8.17 11.78 19.93
N PRO A 211 -8.74 12.87 20.48
CA PRO A 211 -8.72 14.18 19.82
C PRO A 211 -7.30 14.64 19.45
N LYS A 212 -6.31 14.31 20.28
CA LYS A 212 -4.89 14.58 20.02
C LYS A 212 -4.40 13.86 18.76
N ASN A 213 -4.66 12.56 18.66
CA ASN A 213 -4.19 11.75 17.54
C ASN A 213 -4.93 12.09 16.24
N GLN A 214 -6.22 12.38 16.30
CA GLN A 214 -7.01 12.86 15.16
C GLN A 214 -6.48 14.20 14.65
N LYS A 215 -6.11 15.12 15.55
CA LYS A 215 -5.50 16.41 15.17
C LYS A 215 -4.17 16.21 14.44
N VAL A 216 -3.32 15.30 14.92
CA VAL A 216 -2.06 14.95 14.25
C VAL A 216 -2.33 14.32 12.89
N ALA A 217 -3.22 13.33 12.81
CA ALA A 217 -3.55 12.66 11.56
C ALA A 217 -4.13 13.61 10.51
N ARG A 218 -4.99 14.56 10.92
CA ARG A 218 -5.50 15.61 10.04
C ARG A 218 -4.39 16.50 9.49
N SER A 219 -3.37 16.82 10.31
CA SER A 219 -2.28 17.71 9.90
C SER A 219 -1.44 17.14 8.75
N PHE A 220 -1.42 15.82 8.54
CA PHE A 220 -0.75 15.21 7.40
C PHE A 220 -1.35 15.63 6.05
N LEU A 221 -2.62 16.04 6.03
CA LEU A 221 -3.34 16.44 4.83
C LEU A 221 -3.19 17.93 4.49
N ASN A 222 -2.54 18.73 5.34
CA ASN A 222 -2.46 20.19 5.17
C ASN A 222 -1.79 20.60 3.84
N GLY A 223 -0.80 19.85 3.35
CA GLY A 223 -0.17 20.16 2.07
C GLY A 223 -1.09 19.88 0.87
N LEU A 224 -1.99 18.89 0.97
CA LEU A 224 -2.99 18.64 -0.06
C LEU A 224 -4.06 19.73 -0.10
N GLU A 225 -4.44 20.31 1.05
CA GLU A 225 -5.36 21.45 1.10
C GLU A 225 -4.82 22.65 0.31
N LYS A 226 -3.51 22.89 0.37
CA LYS A 226 -2.86 23.89 -0.48
C LYS A 226 -2.88 23.45 -1.95
N HIS A 227 -2.56 22.20 -2.24
CA HIS A 227 -2.45 21.68 -3.60
C HIS A 227 -3.76 21.70 -4.39
N VAL A 228 -4.92 21.50 -3.75
CA VAL A 228 -6.22 21.54 -4.46
C VAL A 228 -6.54 22.91 -5.09
N GLN A 229 -5.75 23.95 -4.79
CA GLN A 229 -5.85 25.29 -5.39
C GLN A 229 -4.83 25.54 -6.51
N GLU A 230 -3.98 24.56 -6.85
CA GLU A 230 -2.96 24.66 -7.91
C GLU A 230 -3.05 23.48 -8.89
N ALA A 231 -2.24 23.50 -9.96
CA ALA A 231 -2.23 22.49 -11.04
C ALA A 231 -3.60 22.28 -11.71
N CYS A 232 -4.42 21.36 -11.19
CA CYS A 232 -5.81 21.15 -11.62
C CYS A 232 -6.74 21.42 -10.43
N ILE A 233 -7.48 22.54 -10.50
CA ILE A 233 -8.30 23.05 -9.40
C ILE A 233 -9.31 21.99 -8.94
N GLY A 234 -9.33 21.74 -7.63
CA GLY A 234 -10.21 20.77 -6.99
C GLY A 234 -9.79 19.31 -7.18
N GLN A 235 -8.61 19.07 -7.75
CA GLN A 235 -8.06 17.73 -7.96
C GLN A 235 -6.73 17.58 -7.22
N ILE A 236 -6.24 16.34 -7.13
CA ILE A 236 -4.91 16.03 -6.60
C ILE A 236 -4.12 15.33 -7.69
N SER A 237 -2.91 15.83 -7.93
CA SER A 237 -1.98 15.26 -8.90
C SER A 237 -1.59 13.82 -8.52
N GLU A 238 -1.24 13.03 -9.53
CA GLU A 238 -0.81 11.64 -9.38
C GLU A 238 0.41 11.52 -8.48
N ILE A 239 1.43 12.34 -8.76
CA ILE A 239 2.73 12.27 -8.11
C ILE A 239 3.32 13.66 -7.91
N PHE A 240 4.31 13.72 -7.01
CA PHE A 240 5.10 14.92 -6.75
C PHE A 240 6.58 14.56 -6.67
N ASP A 241 7.45 15.54 -6.93
CA ASP A 241 8.89 15.37 -6.72
C ASP A 241 9.19 14.95 -5.27
N GLY A 242 10.18 14.05 -5.12
CA GLY A 242 10.66 13.54 -3.83
C GLY A 242 11.15 14.63 -2.89
N ASP A 243 11.86 15.62 -3.43
CA ASP A 243 12.44 16.72 -2.65
C ASP A 243 11.61 18.00 -2.72
N ALA A 244 11.68 18.80 -1.66
CA ALA A 244 11.11 20.14 -1.62
C ALA A 244 11.55 20.96 -2.86
N PRO A 245 10.65 21.71 -3.51
CA PRO A 245 9.34 22.12 -3.01
C PRO A 245 8.18 21.15 -3.35
N HIS A 246 8.48 19.89 -3.73
CA HIS A 246 7.48 18.88 -4.11
C HIS A 246 6.58 19.37 -5.25
N HIS A 247 7.17 19.70 -6.41
CA HIS A 247 6.37 20.11 -7.56
C HIS A 247 5.42 18.97 -7.99
N PRO A 248 4.15 19.27 -8.34
CA PRO A 248 3.24 18.29 -8.91
C PRO A 248 3.72 17.81 -10.29
N ARG A 249 3.56 16.52 -10.55
CA ARG A 249 4.00 15.81 -11.74
C ARG A 249 2.93 14.80 -12.19
N GLY A 250 3.19 14.14 -13.32
CA GLY A 250 2.31 13.07 -13.82
C GLY A 250 0.93 13.56 -14.21
N CYS A 251 -0.08 12.69 -14.06
CA CYS A 251 -1.47 13.06 -14.30
C CYS A 251 -1.94 14.15 -13.30
N PRO A 252 -2.46 15.30 -13.76
CA PRO A 252 -2.82 16.41 -12.87
C PRO A 252 -4.10 16.16 -12.06
N ALA A 253 -4.91 15.16 -12.43
CA ALA A 253 -6.13 14.78 -11.73
C ALA A 253 -6.24 13.26 -11.66
N GLN A 254 -5.90 12.69 -10.49
CA GLN A 254 -5.72 11.25 -10.38
C GLN A 254 -6.63 10.62 -9.31
N ALA A 255 -7.37 9.59 -9.71
CA ALA A 255 -8.50 9.06 -8.95
C ALA A 255 -8.13 8.59 -7.53
N TRP A 256 -7.11 7.74 -7.39
CA TRP A 256 -6.65 7.24 -6.08
C TRP A 256 -6.01 8.34 -5.21
N SER A 257 -5.43 9.38 -5.81
CA SER A 257 -4.80 10.49 -5.09
C SER A 257 -5.84 11.38 -4.41
N ILE A 258 -7.09 11.33 -4.87
CA ILE A 258 -8.25 11.97 -4.25
C ILE A 258 -8.98 11.00 -3.33
N ALA A 259 -9.26 9.79 -3.82
CA ALA A 259 -10.12 8.83 -3.15
C ALA A 259 -9.55 8.36 -1.81
N GLU A 260 -8.26 8.04 -1.72
CA GLU A 260 -7.69 7.50 -0.48
C GLU A 260 -7.59 8.54 0.66
N PRO A 261 -7.09 9.78 0.42
CA PRO A 261 -7.15 10.82 1.44
C PRO A 261 -8.60 11.12 1.88
N LEU A 262 -9.54 11.20 0.93
CA LEU A 262 -10.95 11.44 1.24
C LEU A 262 -11.56 10.29 2.06
N ARG A 263 -11.27 9.04 1.68
CA ARG A 263 -11.68 7.85 2.43
C ARG A 263 -11.19 7.93 3.88
N ALA A 264 -9.91 8.21 4.10
CA ALA A 264 -9.36 8.36 5.45
C ALA A 264 -9.98 9.53 6.23
N MET A 265 -10.30 10.66 5.57
CA MET A 265 -11.01 11.76 6.23
C MET A 265 -12.39 11.34 6.75
N VAL A 266 -13.13 10.56 5.97
CA VAL A 266 -14.49 10.12 6.32
C VAL A 266 -14.46 8.97 7.32
N GLU A 267 -13.71 7.90 7.02
CA GLU A 267 -13.72 6.65 7.77
C GLU A 267 -12.87 6.70 9.04
N ASP A 268 -11.70 7.35 8.99
CA ASP A 268 -10.73 7.33 10.10
C ASP A 268 -10.78 8.61 10.96
N LEU A 269 -11.07 9.76 10.34
CA LEU A 269 -11.06 11.08 11.00
C LEU A 269 -12.45 11.66 11.31
N GLY A 270 -13.52 10.94 10.93
CA GLY A 270 -14.90 11.29 11.28
C GLY A 270 -15.41 12.59 10.62
N VAL A 271 -14.86 12.99 9.48
CA VAL A 271 -15.40 14.13 8.71
C VAL A 271 -16.77 13.77 8.18
N THR A 272 -17.79 14.52 8.58
CA THR A 272 -19.14 14.39 8.02
C THR A 272 -19.21 15.19 6.73
N ILE A 273 -19.52 14.53 5.62
CA ILE A 273 -19.82 15.21 4.35
C ILE A 273 -21.24 15.79 4.48
N PRO A 274 -21.45 17.11 4.37
CA PRO A 274 -22.80 17.67 4.33
C PRO A 274 -23.55 17.03 3.17
N ARG A 275 -24.69 16.39 3.43
CA ARG A 275 -25.58 15.99 2.35
C ARG A 275 -26.04 17.27 1.68
N PHE A 276 -25.72 17.46 0.39
CA PHE A 276 -26.33 18.52 -0.39
C PHE A 276 -27.83 18.30 -0.34
N SER A 277 -28.53 19.17 0.38
CA SER A 277 -29.97 19.34 0.22
C SER A 277 -30.15 19.73 -1.24
N THR A 278 -30.74 18.82 -2.02
CA THR A 278 -31.32 19.22 -3.31
C THR A 278 -32.36 20.27 -2.97
N ALA A 279 -32.02 21.54 -3.16
CA ALA A 279 -33.00 22.61 -3.12
C ALA A 279 -34.05 22.23 -4.18
N SER A 280 -35.24 21.87 -3.71
CA SER A 280 -36.40 21.71 -4.57
C SER A 280 -36.74 23.09 -5.12
N THR A 281 -36.28 23.37 -6.34
CA THR A 281 -36.84 24.41 -7.20
C THR A 281 -38.01 23.85 -7.98
#